data_AF-A0A1J5QNX8-F1
#
_entry.id   AF-A0A1J5QNX8-F1
#
_cell.length_a   1.000
_cell.length_b   1.000
_cell.length_c   1.000
_cell.angle_alpha   90.00
_cell.angle_beta   90.00
_cell.angle_gamma   90.00
#
_symmetry.space_group_name_H-M   'P 1'
#
loop_
_entity.id
_entity.type
_entity.pdbx_description
1 polymer ?
#
loop_
_entity_poly.entity_id
_entity_poly.type
_entity_poly.pdbx_seq_one_letter_code
_entity_poly.pdbx_strand_id
1 'polypeptide(L)'
;MTEFAQGAHDLMRTIETAVEGLGYAFVEAVWVGGGLLRVTIDRTDDAALNVDDCERVSRQLQYALEVDGVDYHRLEVSSPGLDRLLRTPQDFQRFAGELVDVTLRAPFQGRKKYRGVLQQPLEGDATQAVVWDEALLAELAASKPGAKKPAPRKVGVAKPAAPSRVAHELRFSMAEVREVRLVPVIDFRGRKS
;
A
#
# COMPACT_ATOMS: atom_id res chain seq x y z
N MET A 1 30.35 -3.90 19.97
CA MET A 1 29.20 -4.68 19.45
C MET A 1 27.96 -3.80 19.22
N THR A 2 28.13 -2.48 19.01
CA THR A 2 27.04 -1.49 18.98
C THR A 2 27.03 -0.64 17.69
N GLU A 3 28.04 -0.75 16.82
CA GLU A 3 28.19 0.10 15.62
C GLU A 3 27.20 -0.20 14.48
N PHE A 4 26.79 -1.46 14.29
CA PHE A 4 25.91 -1.84 13.17
C PHE A 4 24.48 -1.28 13.28
N ALA A 5 23.98 -1.07 14.50
CA ALA A 5 22.65 -0.50 14.70
C ALA A 5 22.61 1.01 14.45
N GLN A 6 23.72 1.70 14.71
CA GLN A 6 23.83 3.16 14.54
C GLN A 6 23.83 3.54 13.05
N GLY A 7 24.56 2.81 12.20
CA GLY A 7 24.64 3.10 10.76
C GLY A 7 23.35 2.84 9.99
N ALA A 8 22.54 1.85 10.40
CA ALA A 8 21.26 1.57 9.75
C ALA A 8 20.19 2.63 10.03
N HIS A 9 20.18 3.18 11.25
CA HIS A 9 19.28 4.28 11.62
C HIS A 9 19.65 5.59 10.91
N ASP A 10 20.94 5.83 10.68
CA ASP A 10 21.45 7.00 9.97
C ASP A 10 21.07 6.94 8.48
N LEU A 11 21.29 5.78 7.83
CA LEU A 11 20.93 5.55 6.44
C LEU A 11 19.44 5.80 6.15
N MET A 12 18.55 5.22 6.97
CA MET A 12 17.11 5.39 6.80
C MET A 12 16.71 6.85 6.89
N ARG A 13 17.28 7.58 7.85
CA ARG A 13 17.03 9.00 8.04
C ARG A 13 17.53 9.84 6.86
N THR A 14 18.70 9.52 6.32
CA THR A 14 19.22 10.20 5.13
C THR A 14 18.32 9.99 3.92
N ILE A 15 17.89 8.74 3.69
CA ILE A 15 16.97 8.42 2.58
C ILE A 15 15.64 9.16 2.77
N GLU A 16 15.04 9.08 3.96
CA GLU A 16 13.79 9.75 4.29
C GLU A 16 13.89 11.26 4.07
N THR A 17 14.93 11.90 4.62
CA THR A 17 15.17 13.35 4.46
C THR A 17 15.33 13.75 2.99
N ALA A 18 16.07 12.97 2.21
CA ALA A 18 16.28 13.25 0.79
C ALA A 18 14.99 13.08 -0.03
N VAL A 19 14.18 12.06 0.27
CA VAL A 19 12.91 11.79 -0.41
C VAL A 19 11.86 12.86 -0.06
N GLU A 20 11.69 13.15 1.22
CA GLU A 20 10.72 14.14 1.71
C GLU A 20 11.11 15.56 1.30
N GLY A 21 12.40 15.88 1.24
CA GLY A 21 12.91 17.15 0.73
C GLY A 21 12.54 17.42 -0.74
N LEU A 22 12.21 16.38 -1.50
CA LEU A 22 11.69 16.48 -2.87
C LEU A 22 10.16 16.51 -2.97
N GLY A 23 9.45 16.38 -1.85
CA GLY A 23 7.99 16.37 -1.77
C GLY A 23 7.34 15.00 -1.95
N TYR A 24 8.12 13.91 -1.91
CA TYR A 24 7.60 12.55 -1.95
C TYR A 24 7.52 11.95 -0.55
N ALA A 25 6.67 10.94 -0.38
CA ALA A 25 6.62 10.16 0.85
C ALA A 25 7.63 9.02 0.77
N PHE A 26 8.46 8.86 1.80
CA PHE A 26 9.28 7.67 1.96
C PHE A 26 8.42 6.51 2.49
N VAL A 27 8.51 5.34 1.85
CA VAL A 27 7.71 4.16 2.24
C VAL A 27 8.58 3.12 2.94
N GLU A 28 9.67 2.71 2.31
CA GLU A 28 10.64 1.77 2.89
C GLU A 28 11.95 1.77 2.10
N ALA A 29 13.03 1.34 2.73
CA ALA A 29 14.27 0.96 2.07
C ALA A 29 14.69 -0.43 2.53
N VAL A 30 15.11 -1.29 1.58
CA VAL A 30 15.51 -2.67 1.87
C VAL A 30 16.78 -3.04 1.12
N TRP A 31 17.69 -3.71 1.82
CA TRP A 31 18.82 -4.37 1.18
C TRP A 31 18.39 -5.72 0.62
N VAL A 32 18.62 -5.89 -0.67
CA VAL A 32 18.43 -7.14 -1.41
C VAL A 32 19.80 -7.75 -1.68
N GLY A 33 19.84 -9.06 -1.93
CA GLY A 33 21.08 -9.77 -2.23
C GLY A 33 21.88 -9.13 -3.37
N GLY A 34 23.21 -9.21 -3.29
CA GLY A 34 24.12 -8.64 -4.30
C GLY A 34 24.36 -7.13 -4.18
N GLY A 35 24.16 -6.54 -3.00
CA GLY A 35 24.40 -5.12 -2.75
C GLY A 35 23.37 -4.20 -3.39
N LEU A 36 22.17 -4.70 -3.68
CA LEU A 36 21.08 -3.91 -4.22
C LEU A 36 20.33 -3.22 -3.07
N LEU A 37 20.31 -1.88 -3.08
CA LEU A 37 19.45 -1.08 -2.23
C LEU A 37 18.17 -0.73 -2.99
N ARG A 38 17.03 -1.19 -2.51
CA ARG A 38 15.72 -0.82 -3.07
C ARG A 38 15.03 0.18 -2.17
N VAL A 39 14.61 1.30 -2.74
CA VAL A 39 13.87 2.36 -2.06
C VAL A 39 12.49 2.48 -2.69
N THR A 40 11.46 2.39 -1.85
CA THR A 40 10.07 2.57 -2.25
C THR A 40 9.60 3.97 -1.84
N ILE A 41 9.06 4.72 -2.79
CA ILE A 41 8.55 6.09 -2.60
C ILE A 41 7.10 6.20 -3.03
N ASP A 42 6.38 7.17 -2.50
CA ASP A 42 4.99 7.44 -2.89
C ASP A 42 4.75 8.95 -3.05
N ARG A 43 3.58 9.30 -3.57
CA ARG A 43 3.12 10.67 -3.59
C ARG A 43 2.29 11.00 -2.35
N THR A 44 2.59 12.17 -1.81
CA THR A 44 1.85 12.77 -0.70
C THR A 44 0.44 13.21 -1.11
N ASP A 45 0.21 13.45 -2.40
CA ASP A 45 -1.02 14.03 -2.99
C ASP A 45 -1.92 13.03 -3.75
N ASP A 46 -1.77 11.73 -3.50
CA ASP A 46 -2.57 10.64 -4.12
C ASP A 46 -2.45 10.49 -5.64
N ALA A 47 -1.63 11.30 -6.32
CA ALA A 47 -1.40 11.13 -7.74
C ALA A 47 -0.55 9.88 -8.01
N ALA A 48 -0.70 9.33 -9.22
CA ALA A 48 0.14 8.24 -9.68
C ALA A 48 1.60 8.72 -9.81
N LEU A 49 2.51 7.96 -9.21
CA LEU A 49 3.95 8.17 -9.35
C LEU A 49 4.40 7.65 -10.73
N ASN A 50 5.13 8.47 -11.48
CA ASN A 50 5.61 8.14 -12.82
C ASN A 50 7.12 7.82 -12.84
N VAL A 51 7.66 7.48 -14.00
CA VAL A 51 9.10 7.14 -14.13
C VAL A 51 10.02 8.33 -13.86
N ASP A 52 9.61 9.54 -14.23
CA ASP A 52 10.38 10.77 -14.03
C ASP A 52 10.49 11.09 -12.53
N ASP A 53 9.43 10.82 -11.75
CA ASP A 53 9.43 10.95 -10.30
C ASP A 53 10.48 10.02 -9.67
N CYS A 54 10.50 8.74 -10.08
CA CYS A 54 11.52 7.77 -9.64
C CYS A 54 12.94 8.20 -10.04
N GLU A 55 13.12 8.73 -11.26
CA GLU A 55 14.43 9.20 -11.73
C GLU A 55 14.93 10.37 -10.88
N ARG A 56 14.06 11.35 -10.59
CA ARG A 56 14.41 12.52 -9.76
C ARG A 56 14.87 12.10 -8.38
N VAL A 57 14.14 11.19 -7.74
CA VAL A 57 14.53 10.66 -6.43
C VAL A 57 15.81 9.83 -6.53
N SER A 58 15.95 8.98 -7.55
CA SER A 58 17.15 8.16 -7.74
C SER A 58 18.41 9.02 -7.83
N ARG A 59 18.38 10.12 -8.60
CA ARG A 59 19.50 11.06 -8.70
C ARG A 59 19.83 11.70 -7.35
N GLN A 60 18.82 12.18 -6.63
CA GLN A 60 19.04 12.82 -5.32
C GLN A 60 19.63 11.85 -4.30
N LEU A 61 19.15 10.60 -4.28
CA LEU A 61 19.65 9.57 -3.37
C LEU A 61 21.09 9.17 -3.71
N GLN A 62 21.47 9.11 -4.98
CA GLN A 62 22.87 8.84 -5.35
C GLN A 62 23.83 9.83 -4.67
N TYR A 63 23.51 11.14 -4.69
CA TYR A 63 24.33 12.17 -4.03
C TYR A 63 24.32 12.03 -2.51
N ALA A 64 23.15 11.84 -1.90
CA ALA A 64 23.03 11.73 -0.44
C ALA A 64 23.78 10.50 0.11
N LEU A 65 23.63 9.36 -0.57
CA LEU A 65 24.29 8.11 -0.19
C LEU A 65 25.82 8.18 -0.39
N GLU A 66 26.29 8.91 -1.40
CA GLU A 66 27.74 9.14 -1.61
C GLU A 66 28.34 9.99 -0.48
N VAL A 67 27.66 11.06 -0.07
CA VAL A 67 28.10 11.91 1.07
C VAL A 67 28.21 11.11 2.35
N ASP A 68 27.26 10.21 2.60
CA ASP A 68 27.23 9.35 3.79
C ASP A 68 28.15 8.12 3.67
N GLY A 69 28.81 7.93 2.52
CA GLY A 69 29.74 6.82 2.31
C GLY A 69 29.08 5.44 2.26
N VAL A 70 27.83 5.37 1.79
CA VAL A 70 27.05 4.13 1.71
C VAL A 70 27.47 3.32 0.49
N ASP A 71 28.08 2.16 0.71
CA ASP A 71 28.52 1.26 -0.36
C ASP A 71 27.38 0.35 -0.84
N TYR A 72 26.67 0.77 -1.88
CA TYR A 72 25.69 -0.04 -2.61
C TYR A 72 26.18 -0.35 -4.03
N HIS A 73 25.88 -1.55 -4.53
CA HIS A 73 26.25 -1.97 -5.87
C HIS A 73 25.20 -1.55 -6.93
N ARG A 74 23.93 -1.47 -6.53
CA ARG A 74 22.83 -0.98 -7.37
C ARG A 74 21.78 -0.28 -6.51
N LEU A 75 21.23 0.82 -7.02
CA LEU A 75 20.07 1.52 -6.43
C LEU A 75 18.85 1.32 -7.34
N GLU A 76 17.75 0.85 -6.76
CA GLU A 76 16.43 0.81 -7.40
C GLU A 76 15.48 1.75 -6.65
N VAL A 77 14.80 2.63 -7.39
CA VAL A 77 13.72 3.45 -6.85
C VAL A 77 12.43 3.05 -7.55
N SER A 78 11.42 2.70 -6.76
CA SER A 78 10.11 2.27 -7.26
C SER A 78 8.98 2.88 -6.47
N SER A 79 7.80 2.95 -7.06
CA SER A 79 6.57 3.13 -6.28
C SER A 79 6.17 1.81 -5.61
N PRO A 80 5.26 1.80 -4.61
CA PRO A 80 4.75 0.56 -4.02
C PRO A 80 3.95 -0.28 -5.02
N GLY A 81 3.71 0.29 -6.22
CA GLY A 81 2.91 -0.30 -7.27
C GLY A 81 1.45 -0.43 -6.88
N LEU A 82 0.81 -1.44 -7.47
CA LEU A 82 -0.58 -1.81 -7.28
C LEU A 82 -0.86 -2.50 -5.92
N ASP A 83 0.17 -2.72 -5.11
CA ASP A 83 0.13 -3.54 -3.90
C ASP A 83 0.53 -2.69 -2.67
N ARG A 84 -0.06 -1.50 -2.58
CA ARG A 84 0.24 -0.49 -1.55
C ARG A 84 -0.15 -1.02 -0.17
N LEU A 85 0.84 -1.12 0.72
CA LEU A 85 0.65 -1.52 2.11
C LEU A 85 0.11 -0.37 2.96
N LEU A 86 -0.89 -0.65 3.80
CA LEU A 86 -1.36 0.28 4.83
C LEU A 86 -0.63 -0.07 6.13
N ARG A 87 0.29 0.82 6.56
CA ARG A 87 1.16 0.58 7.74
C ARG A 87 0.88 1.56 8.88
N THR A 88 0.49 2.79 8.55
CA THR A 88 0.29 3.87 9.53
C THR A 88 -1.18 4.16 9.75
N PRO A 89 -1.59 4.69 10.91
CA PRO A 89 -2.96 5.14 11.13
C PRO A 89 -3.43 6.15 10.06
N GLN A 90 -2.54 7.01 9.56
CA GLN A 90 -2.87 7.94 8.47
C GLN A 90 -3.22 7.21 7.17
N ASP A 91 -2.56 6.08 6.85
CA ASP A 91 -2.91 5.29 5.67
C ASP A 91 -4.35 4.76 5.77
N PHE A 92 -4.75 4.23 6.93
CA PHE A 92 -6.11 3.72 7.14
C PHE A 92 -7.18 4.82 7.06
N GLN A 93 -6.87 6.02 7.53
CA GLN A 93 -7.76 7.18 7.37
C GLN A 93 -7.86 7.61 5.90
N ARG A 94 -6.72 7.68 5.21
CA ARG A 94 -6.62 8.12 3.80
C ARG A 94 -7.37 7.19 2.84
N PHE A 95 -7.30 5.88 3.07
CA PHE A 95 -7.89 4.87 2.20
C PHE A 95 -9.20 4.27 2.73
N ALA A 96 -9.86 4.95 3.68
CA ALA A 96 -11.20 4.56 4.11
C ALA A 96 -12.15 4.54 2.89
N GLY A 97 -12.93 3.46 2.74
CA GLY A 97 -13.81 3.23 1.61
C GLY A 97 -13.18 2.46 0.44
N GLU A 98 -11.86 2.25 0.45
CA GLU A 98 -11.17 1.45 -0.57
C GLU A 98 -11.22 -0.05 -0.27
N LEU A 99 -11.06 -0.85 -1.32
CA LEU A 99 -11.00 -2.30 -1.20
C LEU A 99 -9.59 -2.73 -0.74
N VAL A 100 -9.51 -3.55 0.30
CA VAL A 100 -8.25 -4.03 0.88
C VAL A 100 -8.21 -5.55 1.04
N ASP A 101 -7.01 -6.11 0.93
CA ASP A 101 -6.66 -7.45 1.40
C ASP A 101 -6.01 -7.36 2.78
N VAL A 102 -6.57 -8.07 3.76
CA VAL A 102 -6.06 -8.19 5.13
C VAL A 102 -5.55 -9.60 5.34
N THR A 103 -4.28 -9.73 5.76
CA THR A 103 -3.71 -11.00 6.20
C THR A 103 -3.45 -10.95 7.69
N LEU A 104 -4.18 -11.76 8.46
CA LEU A 104 -4.02 -11.92 9.90
C LEU A 104 -2.79 -12.78 10.25
N ARG A 105 -2.21 -12.52 11.42
CA ARG A 105 -1.13 -13.37 11.98
C ARG A 105 -1.67 -14.74 12.42
N ALA A 106 -2.79 -14.73 13.14
CA ALA A 106 -3.52 -15.91 13.60
C ALA A 106 -4.81 -16.10 12.77
N PRO A 107 -5.27 -17.35 12.57
CA PRO A 107 -6.54 -17.58 11.88
C PRO A 107 -7.71 -17.06 12.72
N PHE A 108 -8.60 -16.33 12.07
CA PHE A 108 -9.92 -15.99 12.59
C PHE A 108 -10.94 -16.81 11.81
N GLN A 109 -11.93 -17.43 12.47
CA GLN A 109 -12.96 -18.26 11.80
C GLN A 109 -12.40 -19.25 10.75
N GLY A 110 -11.26 -19.88 11.03
CA GLY A 110 -10.64 -20.88 10.14
C GLY A 110 -9.86 -20.33 8.94
N ARG A 111 -9.75 -19.01 8.75
CA ARG A 111 -8.96 -18.40 7.65
C ARG A 111 -8.13 -17.21 8.12
N LYS A 112 -7.06 -16.90 7.39
CA LYS A 112 -6.15 -15.76 7.69
C LYS A 112 -6.32 -14.59 6.72
N LYS A 113 -6.84 -14.82 5.53
CA LYS A 113 -6.96 -13.81 4.48
C LYS A 113 -8.40 -13.36 4.34
N TYR A 114 -8.59 -12.05 4.33
CA TYR A 114 -9.87 -11.38 4.21
C TYR A 114 -9.75 -10.31 3.15
N ARG A 115 -10.82 -10.12 2.38
CA ARG A 115 -10.93 -9.04 1.42
C ARG A 115 -12.23 -8.30 1.68
N GLY A 116 -12.18 -6.98 1.77
CA GLY A 116 -13.33 -6.16 2.08
C GLY A 116 -13.04 -4.68 1.93
N VAL A 117 -14.09 -3.87 2.10
CA VAL A 117 -13.99 -2.41 2.05
C VAL A 117 -13.55 -1.91 3.42
N LEU A 118 -12.46 -1.16 3.44
CA LEU A 118 -11.94 -0.55 4.67
C LEU A 118 -12.95 0.48 5.19
N GLN A 119 -13.29 0.39 6.47
CA GLN A 119 -14.17 1.35 7.13
C GLN A 119 -13.38 2.54 7.65
N GLN A 120 -14.06 3.68 7.80
CA GLN A 120 -13.48 4.85 8.42
C GLN A 120 -13.12 4.53 9.89
N PRO A 121 -11.88 4.80 10.33
CA PRO A 121 -11.50 4.60 11.72
C PRO A 121 -12.36 5.45 12.65
N LEU A 122 -12.79 4.89 13.79
CA LEU A 122 -13.47 5.66 14.83
C LEU A 122 -12.46 6.56 15.54
N GLU A 123 -12.83 7.80 15.81
CA GLU A 123 -11.93 8.78 16.42
C GLU A 123 -11.51 8.32 17.82
N GLY A 124 -10.19 8.17 18.05
CA GLY A 124 -9.64 7.64 19.30
C GLY A 124 -9.64 6.12 19.46
N ASP A 125 -10.13 5.37 18.46
CA ASP A 125 -10.07 3.90 18.44
C ASP A 125 -8.95 3.42 17.50
N ALA A 126 -8.02 2.62 18.03
CA ALA A 126 -6.96 2.00 17.23
C ALA A 126 -7.47 0.82 16.37
N THR A 127 -8.72 0.41 16.58
CA THR A 127 -9.36 -0.71 15.89
C THR A 127 -9.73 -0.32 14.46
N GLN A 128 -9.29 -1.12 13.50
CA GLN A 128 -9.66 -1.01 12.10
C GLN A 128 -10.76 -2.02 11.78
N ALA A 129 -11.60 -1.73 10.80
CA ALA A 129 -12.66 -2.63 10.37
C ALA A 129 -12.70 -2.77 8.84
N VAL A 130 -12.91 -3.99 8.37
CA VAL A 130 -13.22 -4.28 6.96
C VAL A 130 -14.55 -4.98 6.86
N VAL A 131 -15.38 -4.55 5.91
CA VAL A 131 -16.69 -5.15 5.66
C VAL A 131 -16.74 -5.79 4.28
N TRP A 132 -17.46 -6.91 4.17
CA TRP A 132 -17.72 -7.54 2.89
C TRP A 132 -19.09 -8.19 2.89
N ASP A 133 -19.70 -8.28 1.72
CA ASP A 133 -20.87 -9.12 1.50
C ASP A 133 -20.58 -10.18 0.44
N GLU A 134 -21.49 -11.15 0.31
CA GLU A 134 -21.33 -12.24 -0.66
C GLU A 134 -21.31 -11.73 -2.10
N ALA A 135 -22.02 -10.64 -2.39
CA ALA A 135 -22.05 -10.04 -3.72
C ALA A 135 -20.67 -9.46 -4.11
N LEU A 136 -20.03 -8.70 -3.22
CA LEU A 136 -18.68 -8.17 -3.39
C LEU A 136 -17.67 -9.30 -3.64
N LEU A 137 -17.72 -10.36 -2.83
CA LEU A 137 -16.82 -11.50 -3.00
C LEU A 137 -17.05 -12.23 -4.33
N ALA A 138 -18.30 -12.39 -4.77
CA ALA A 138 -18.64 -13.00 -6.05
C ALA A 138 -18.15 -12.16 -7.25
N GLU A 139 -18.33 -10.84 -7.22
CA GLU A 139 -17.86 -9.92 -8.27
C GLU A 139 -16.33 -9.95 -8.41
N LEU A 140 -15.62 -10.01 -7.28
CA LEU A 140 -14.16 -10.10 -7.26
C LEU A 140 -13.65 -11.45 -7.76
N ALA A 141 -14.35 -12.55 -7.43
CA ALA A 141 -14.04 -13.87 -7.96
C ALA A 141 -14.20 -13.92 -9.49
N ALA A 142 -15.20 -13.20 -10.03
CA ALA A 142 -15.44 -13.06 -11.46
C ALA A 142 -14.46 -12.11 -12.17
N SER A 143 -13.60 -11.39 -11.44
CA SER A 143 -12.64 -10.41 -12.00
C SER A 143 -11.20 -10.94 -12.09
N LYS A 144 -10.97 -12.24 -11.84
CA LYS A 144 -9.66 -12.89 -12.02
C LYS A 144 -9.20 -12.83 -13.50
N PRO A 145 -7.88 -12.79 -13.78
CA PRO A 145 -7.37 -12.84 -15.15
C PRO A 145 -7.89 -14.10 -15.87
N GLY A 146 -8.65 -13.91 -16.95
CA GLY A 146 -9.27 -15.00 -17.73
C GLY A 146 -10.80 -15.09 -17.66
N ALA A 147 -11.47 -14.30 -16.80
CA ALA A 147 -12.93 -14.24 -16.76
C ALA A 147 -13.49 -13.16 -17.73
N LYS A 148 -14.63 -13.44 -18.38
CA LYS A 148 -15.29 -12.50 -19.32
C LYS A 148 -15.67 -11.20 -18.60
N LYS A 149 -15.14 -10.06 -19.08
CA LYS A 149 -15.42 -8.71 -18.55
C LYS A 149 -16.93 -8.41 -18.50
N PRO A 150 -17.51 -8.07 -17.34
CA PRO A 150 -18.77 -7.36 -17.29
C PRO A 150 -18.58 -5.87 -17.62
N ALA A 151 -19.65 -5.22 -18.08
CA ALA A 151 -19.66 -3.82 -18.52
C ALA A 151 -19.35 -2.84 -17.37
N PRO A 152 -18.73 -1.68 -17.66
CA PRO A 152 -18.31 -0.73 -16.64
C PRO A 152 -19.52 -0.10 -15.92
N ARG A 153 -19.56 -0.21 -14.59
CA ARG A 153 -20.49 0.56 -13.74
C ARG A 153 -19.78 1.80 -13.22
N LYS A 154 -20.45 2.96 -13.34
CA LYS A 154 -20.09 4.18 -12.61
C LYS A 154 -20.33 3.93 -11.13
N VAL A 155 -19.34 4.19 -10.28
CA VAL A 155 -19.51 4.24 -8.81
C VAL A 155 -20.37 5.46 -8.49
N GLY A 156 -21.68 5.29 -8.61
CA GLY A 156 -22.67 6.22 -8.09
C GLY A 156 -23.12 5.70 -6.74
N VAL A 157 -23.22 6.59 -5.76
CA VAL A 157 -23.91 6.34 -4.48
C VAL A 157 -25.32 5.85 -4.80
N ALA A 158 -25.54 4.53 -4.76
CA ALA A 158 -26.80 3.91 -5.17
C ALA A 158 -27.58 3.43 -3.94
N LYS A 159 -28.78 4.00 -3.81
CA LYS A 159 -29.89 3.61 -2.92
C LYS A 159 -30.19 2.10 -3.03
N PRO A 160 -30.60 1.41 -1.94
CA PRO A 160 -30.51 -0.04 -1.89
C PRO A 160 -31.68 -0.73 -2.58
N ALA A 161 -31.39 -1.81 -3.28
CA ALA A 161 -32.32 -2.90 -3.54
C ALA A 161 -31.66 -4.19 -3.02
N ALA A 162 -32.36 -4.91 -2.13
CA ALA A 162 -31.90 -6.14 -1.48
C ALA A 162 -31.85 -7.32 -2.48
N PRO A 163 -30.96 -8.29 -2.26
CA PRO A 163 -31.30 -9.37 -1.32
C PRO A 163 -30.27 -9.51 -0.19
N SER A 164 -30.76 -9.76 1.03
CA SER A 164 -30.02 -10.31 2.19
C SER A 164 -28.54 -9.87 2.31
N ARG A 165 -28.27 -8.58 2.52
CA ARG A 165 -26.93 -8.09 2.85
C ARG A 165 -26.62 -8.38 4.32
N VAL A 166 -26.28 -9.62 4.65
CA VAL A 166 -25.54 -9.87 5.89
C VAL A 166 -24.11 -9.41 5.61
N ALA A 167 -23.86 -8.13 5.85
CA ALA A 167 -22.51 -7.58 5.80
C ALA A 167 -21.71 -8.26 6.91
N HIS A 168 -20.67 -8.99 6.53
CA HIS A 168 -19.71 -9.52 7.47
C HIS A 168 -18.70 -8.42 7.79
N GLU A 169 -18.29 -8.35 9.04
CA GLU A 169 -17.31 -7.39 9.52
C GLU A 169 -16.15 -8.13 10.20
N LEU A 170 -14.92 -7.73 9.88
CA LEU A 170 -13.73 -8.10 10.62
C LEU A 170 -13.15 -6.84 11.25
N ARG A 171 -13.11 -6.82 12.58
CA ARG A 171 -12.37 -5.83 13.35
C ARG A 171 -11.01 -6.40 13.72
N PHE A 172 -9.98 -5.55 13.67
CA PHE A 172 -8.62 -5.94 14.03
C PHE A 172 -7.82 -4.74 14.53
N SER A 173 -6.85 -5.03 15.40
CA SER A 173 -5.77 -4.12 15.75
C SER A 173 -4.54 -4.34 14.84
N MET A 174 -3.64 -3.36 14.80
CA MET A 174 -2.37 -3.48 14.07
C MET A 174 -1.49 -4.64 14.57
N ALA A 175 -1.66 -5.08 15.82
CA ALA A 175 -0.90 -6.20 16.38
C ALA A 175 -1.38 -7.56 15.85
N GLU A 176 -2.65 -7.69 15.47
CA GLU A 176 -3.25 -8.94 14.99
C GLU A 176 -2.99 -9.17 13.50
N VAL A 177 -2.63 -8.11 12.78
CA VAL A 177 -2.43 -8.13 11.34
C VAL A 177 -0.96 -8.34 10.98
N ARG A 178 -0.74 -9.16 9.96
CA ARG A 178 0.57 -9.35 9.33
C ARG A 178 0.78 -8.25 8.27
N GLU A 179 -0.22 -8.01 7.44
CA GLU A 179 -0.20 -7.00 6.39
C GLU A 179 -1.63 -6.62 5.96
N VAL A 180 -1.81 -5.36 5.56
CA VAL A 180 -3.00 -4.86 4.86
C VAL A 180 -2.55 -4.22 3.55
N ARG A 181 -3.17 -4.58 2.44
CA ARG A 181 -2.81 -4.13 1.08
C ARG A 181 -4.02 -3.54 0.39
N LEU A 182 -3.86 -2.43 -0.34
CA LEU A 182 -4.89 -1.98 -1.29
C LEU A 182 -5.06 -3.01 -2.39
N VAL A 183 -6.31 -3.31 -2.73
CA VAL A 183 -6.61 -4.11 -3.92
C VAL A 183 -6.60 -3.15 -5.12
N PRO A 184 -5.73 -3.39 -6.12
CA PRO A 184 -5.62 -2.49 -7.24
C PRO A 184 -6.86 -2.55 -8.14
N VAL A 185 -7.46 -1.39 -8.36
CA VAL A 185 -8.46 -1.22 -9.42
C VAL A 185 -7.74 -0.72 -10.67
N ILE A 186 -7.41 -1.64 -11.58
CA ILE A 186 -6.80 -1.25 -12.86
C ILE A 186 -7.90 -0.80 -13.83
N ASP A 187 -8.09 0.51 -13.96
CA ASP A 187 -8.90 1.07 -15.04
C ASP A 187 -8.02 1.28 -16.28
N PHE A 188 -8.06 0.32 -17.21
CA PHE A 188 -7.33 0.38 -18.50
C PHE A 188 -7.90 1.41 -19.48
N ARG A 189 -8.48 2.52 -19.00
CA ARG A 189 -8.85 3.64 -19.87
C ARG A 189 -7.58 4.32 -20.36
N GLY A 190 -7.06 3.80 -21.46
CA GLY A 190 -5.89 4.34 -22.16
C GLY A 190 -6.07 5.83 -22.40
N ARG A 191 -5.17 6.64 -21.83
CA ARG A 191 -4.98 8.00 -22.32
C ARG A 191 -4.45 7.88 -23.74
N LYS A 192 -5.18 8.45 -24.71
CA LYS A 192 -4.58 8.80 -25.98
C LYS A 192 -3.52 9.85 -25.68
N SER A 193 -2.30 9.56 -26.11
CA SER A 193 -1.19 10.51 -26.27
C SER A 193 -1.58 11.70 -27.11
#